data_AF-A0A7C5RKT9-F1
#
_entry.id   AF-A0A7C5RKT9-F1
#
_cell.length_a   1.000
_cell.length_b   1.000
_cell.length_c   1.000
_cell.angle_alpha   90.00
_cell.angle_beta   90.00
_cell.angle_gamma   90.00
#
_symmetry.space_group_name_H-M   'P 1'
#
loop_
_entity.id
_entity.type
_entity.pdbx_description
1 polymer ?
#
loop_
_entity_poly.entity_id
_entity_poly.type
_entity_poly.pdbx_seq_one_letter_code
_entity_poly.pdbx_strand_id
1 'polypeptide(L)' 'MEEWKMRWLALFGHACIIFGCYLVAWGINLLPVSSPEPLDIIAKPLFWGMISILGGICANMHSRCRCIRGEWVKRSER' A
#
# COMPACT_ATOMS: atom_id res chain seq x y z
N MET A 1 -15.38 -10.58 -16.28
CA MET A 1 -14.79 -11.00 -14.98
C MET A 1 -13.54 -10.20 -14.57
N GLU A 2 -12.92 -9.43 -15.48
CA GLU A 2 -11.72 -8.61 -15.19
C GLU A 2 -11.98 -7.36 -14.32
N GLU A 3 -13.16 -6.73 -14.43
CA GLU A 3 -13.47 -5.52 -13.62
C GLU A 3 -13.47 -5.76 -12.11
N TRP A 4 -13.94 -6.93 -11.66
CA TRP A 4 -14.00 -7.26 -10.24
C TRP A 4 -12.59 -7.34 -9.64
N LYS A 5 -11.61 -7.91 -10.37
CA LYS A 5 -10.20 -7.96 -9.93
C LYS A 5 -9.62 -6.57 -9.68
N MET A 6 -9.91 -5.59 -10.55
CA MET A 6 -9.40 -4.22 -10.40
C MET A 6 -9.99 -3.51 -9.18
N ARG A 7 -11.29 -3.72 -8.95
CA ARG A 7 -12.00 -3.15 -7.79
C ARG A 7 -11.46 -3.76 -6.49
N TRP A 8 -11.20 -5.05 -6.45
CA TRP A 8 -10.58 -5.71 -5.31
C TRP A 8 -9.16 -5.20 -5.02
N LEU A 9 -8.33 -5.01 -6.05
CA LEU A 9 -6.99 -4.42 -5.90
C LEU A 9 -7.03 -3.00 -5.35
N ALA A 10 -7.97 -2.17 -5.82
CA ALA A 10 -8.16 -0.82 -5.32
C ALA A 10 -8.67 -0.80 -3.87
N LEU A 11 -9.61 -1.68 -3.51
CA LEU A 11 -10.10 -1.81 -2.14
C LEU A 11 -9.00 -2.30 -1.19
N PHE A 12 -8.20 -3.28 -1.62
CA PHE A 12 -7.05 -3.76 -0.87
C PHE A 12 -6.01 -2.65 -0.66
N GLY A 13 -5.66 -1.91 -1.71
CA GLY A 13 -4.74 -0.78 -1.62
C GLY A 13 -5.24 0.30 -0.67
N HIS A 14 -6.52 0.64 -0.71
CA HIS A 14 -7.13 1.58 0.24
C HIS A 14 -7.10 1.08 1.69
N ALA A 15 -7.44 -0.19 1.92
CA ALA A 15 -7.40 -0.79 3.25
C ALA A 15 -5.98 -0.77 3.84
N CYS A 16 -4.96 -1.08 3.03
CA CYS A 16 -3.56 -1.00 3.43
C CYS A 16 -3.15 0.44 3.79
N ILE A 17 -3.60 1.46 3.03
CA ILE A 17 -3.31 2.86 3.38
C ILE A 17 -3.94 3.22 4.72
N ILE A 18 -5.21 2.87 4.95
CA ILE A 18 -5.91 3.18 6.21
C ILE A 18 -5.20 2.51 7.39
N PHE A 19 -4.90 1.22 7.27
CA PHE A 19 -4.21 0.47 8.31
C PHE A 19 -2.79 0.99 8.54
N GLY A 20 -2.08 1.35 7.47
CA GLY A 20 -0.76 1.96 7.53
C GLY A 20 -0.77 3.32 8.23
N CYS A 21 -1.73 4.19 7.92
CA CYS A 21 -1.91 5.47 8.62
C CYS A 21 -2.19 5.28 10.12
N TYR A 22 -3.02 4.29 10.48
CA TYR A 22 -3.27 3.95 11.87
C TYR A 22 -2.00 3.46 12.59
N LEU A 23 -1.24 2.57 11.96
CA LEU A 23 0.04 2.08 12.50
C LEU A 23 1.09 3.18 12.64
N VAL A 24 1.15 4.13 11.69
CA VAL A 24 2.04 5.29 11.79
C VAL A 24 1.64 6.18 12.95
N ALA A 25 0.35 6.53 13.06
CA ALA A 25 -0.16 7.35 14.16
C ALA A 25 0.13 6.69 15.52
N TRP A 26 -0.08 5.38 15.63
CA TRP A 26 0.29 4.63 16.83
C TRP A 26 1.81 4.61 17.05
N GLY A 27 2.60 4.32 16.01
CA GLY A 27 4.06 4.27 16.10
C GLY A 27 4.70 5.58 16.54
N ILE A 28 4.12 6.73 16.19
CA ILE A 28 4.57 8.04 16.68
C ILE A 28 4.41 8.15 18.20
N ASN A 29 3.37 7.57 18.78
CA ASN A 29 3.19 7.56 20.23
C ASN A 29 4.20 6.66 20.96
N LEU A 30 4.88 5.75 20.26
CA LEU A 30 5.94 4.90 20.82
C LEU A 30 7.35 5.52 20.70
N LEU A 31 7.52 6.65 20.00
CA LEU A 31 8.82 7.34 19.90
C LEU A 31 9.51 7.64 21.25
N PRO A 32 8.82 8.10 22.32
CA PRO A 32 9.51 8.48 23.57
C PRO A 32 10.07 7.28 24.35
N VAL A 33 9.60 6.06 24.08
CA VAL A 33 10.11 4.83 24.71
C VAL A 33 10.97 4.01 23.74
N SER A 34 11.31 4.59 22.59
CA SER A 34 12.05 3.93 21.51
C SER A 34 13.56 4.02 21.71
N SER A 35 14.26 2.91 21.56
CA SER A 35 15.70 2.92 21.33
C SER A 35 16.00 3.12 19.83
N PRO A 36 17.11 3.78 19.47
CA PRO A 36 17.51 3.99 18.07
C PRO A 36 18.19 2.74 17.45
N GLU A 37 18.00 1.56 18.02
CA GLU A 37 18.59 0.34 17.50
C GLU A 37 17.88 -0.12 16.20
N PRO A 38 18.61 -0.61 15.19
CA PRO A 38 18.01 -1.04 13.92
C PRO A 38 16.94 -2.11 14.09
N LEU A 39 17.17 -3.07 14.99
CA LEU A 39 16.22 -4.13 15.33
C LEU A 39 14.94 -3.56 15.94
N ASP A 40 15.08 -2.55 16.80
CA ASP A 40 13.94 -1.89 17.42
C ASP A 40 13.14 -1.12 16.36
N ILE A 41 13.81 -0.41 15.44
CA ILE A 41 13.16 0.31 14.32
C ILE A 41 12.31 -0.62 13.45
N ILE A 42 12.85 -1.77 13.03
CA ILE A 42 12.10 -2.73 12.18
C ILE A 42 11.01 -3.47 12.95
N ALA A 43 11.08 -3.55 14.28
CA ALA A 43 10.06 -4.18 15.10
C ALA A 43 8.87 -3.24 15.38
N LYS A 44 9.06 -1.91 15.29
CA LYS A 44 8.00 -0.94 15.59
C LYS A 44 6.90 -0.91 14.52
N PRO A 45 5.65 -0.63 14.92
CA PRO A 45 4.54 -0.43 14.00
C PRO A 45 4.77 0.76 13.05
N LEU A 46 5.60 1.74 13.41
CA LEU A 46 5.95 2.88 12.56
C LEU A 46 6.58 2.44 11.23
N PHE A 47 7.54 1.51 11.27
CA PHE A 47 8.23 1.01 10.07
C PHE A 47 7.25 0.29 9.15
N TRP A 48 6.48 -0.66 9.69
CA TRP A 48 5.49 -1.41 8.93
C TRP A 48 4.34 -0.54 8.43
N GLY A 49 3.97 0.49 9.17
CA GLY A 49 2.97 1.48 8.76
C GLY A 49 3.42 2.22 7.49
N MET A 50 4.67 2.67 7.44
CA MET A 50 5.25 3.32 6.25
C MET A 50 5.29 2.37 5.04
N ILE A 51 5.73 1.13 5.24
CA ILE A 51 5.73 0.10 4.20
C ILE A 51 4.31 -0.19 3.71
N SER A 52 3.33 -0.26 4.61
CA SER A 52 1.93 -0.51 4.28
C SER A 52 1.29 0.62 3.48
N ILE A 53 1.57 1.89 3.83
CA ILE A 53 1.10 3.07 3.07
C ILE A 53 1.68 3.05 1.66
N LEU A 54 3.01 2.89 1.53
CA LEU A 54 3.67 2.87 0.23
C LEU A 54 3.21 1.69 -0.63
N GLY A 55 3.07 0.50 -0.04
CA GLY A 55 2.53 -0.67 -0.69
C GLY A 55 1.07 -0.49 -1.14
N GLY A 56 0.23 0.14 -0.31
CA GLY A 56 -1.16 0.43 -0.64
C GLY A 56 -1.32 1.46 -1.76
N ILE A 57 -0.47 2.50 -1.79
CA ILE A 57 -0.40 3.46 -2.91
C ILE A 57 0.01 2.72 -4.19
N CYS A 58 1.01 1.85 -4.10
CA CYS A 58 1.46 1.04 -5.24
C CYS A 58 0.31 0.18 -5.79
N ALA A 59 -0.41 -0.55 -4.93
CA ALA A 59 -1.56 -1.36 -5.33
C ALA A 59 -2.68 -0.53 -5.98
N ASN A 60 -2.97 0.66 -5.44
CA ASN A 60 -3.95 1.59 -6.03
C ASN A 60 -3.50 2.10 -7.40
N MET A 61 -2.23 2.47 -7.57
CA MET A 61 -1.71 2.87 -8.87
C MET A 61 -1.72 1.71 -9.87
N HIS A 62 -1.37 0.51 -9.42
CA HIS A 62 -1.36 -0.69 -10.26
C HIS A 62 -2.77 -1.08 -10.72
N SER A 63 -3.80 -0.88 -9.88
CA SER A 63 -5.21 -1.08 -10.26
C SER A 63 -5.65 -0.20 -11.44
N ARG A 64 -4.98 0.94 -11.66
CA ARG A 64 -5.26 1.89 -12.75
C ARG A 64 -4.30 1.75 -13.93
N CYS A 65 -3.29 0.89 -13.82
CA CYS A 65 -2.23 0.81 -14.81
C CYS A 65 -2.71 0.17 -16.12
N ARG A 66 -2.20 0.68 -17.25
CA ARG A 66 -2.58 0.23 -18.60
C ARG A 66 -2.21 -1.23 -18.87
N CYS A 67 -1.16 -1.73 -18.21
CA CYS A 67 -0.72 -3.12 -18.25
C CYS A 67 -1.82 -4.08 -17.78
N ILE A 68 -2.54 -3.69 -16.73
CA ILE A 68 -3.59 -4.49 -16.10
C ILE A 68 -4.96 -4.23 -16.74
N ARG A 69 -5.21 -3.02 -17.27
CA ARG A 69 -6.47 -2.68 -17.98
C ARG A 69 -6.59 -3.27 -19.39
N GLY A 70 -5.60 -4.04 -19.87
CA GLY A 70 -5.63 -4.65 -21.20
C GLY A 70 -5.65 -3.64 -22.37
N GLU A 71 -5.32 -2.37 -22.11
CA GLU A 71 -5.39 -1.31 -23.12
C GLU A 71 -4.37 -1.46 -24.25
N TRP A 72 -3.32 -2.25 -24.01
CA TRP A 72 -2.31 -2.58 -25.03
C TRP A 72 -2.88 -3.46 -26.15
N VAL A 73 -3.74 -4.43 -25.82
CA VAL A 73 -4.42 -5.29 -26.81
C VAL A 73 -5.41 -4.48 -27.65
N LYS A 74 -6.19 -3.60 -27.01
CA LYS A 74 -7.13 -2.71 -27.71
C LYS A 74 -6.48 -1.68 -28.67
N ARG A 75 -5.17 -1.45 -28.57
CA ARG A 75 -4.45 -0.53 -29.46
C ARG A 75 -3.86 -1.24 -30.69
N SER A 76 -3.54 -2.53 -30.63
CA SER A 76 -3.03 -3.27 -31.80
C SER A 76 -4.11 -3.66 -32.81
N GLU A 77 -5.37 -3.72 -32.39
CA GLU A 77 -6.54 -3.97 -33.26
C GLU A 77 -7.07 -2.71 -33.97
N ARG A 78 -6.44 -1.55 -33.76
CA ARG A 78 -6.87 -0.26 -34.31
C ARG A 78 -5.80 0.32 -35.22
#